data_AF-A0A846CEZ5-F1
#
_entry.id   AF-A0A846CEZ5-F1
#
_cell.length_a   1.000
_cell.length_b   1.000
_cell.length_c   1.000
_cell.angle_alpha   90.00
_cell.angle_beta   90.00
_cell.angle_gamma   90.00
#
_symmetry.space_group_name_H-M   'P 1'
#
loop_
_entity.id
_entity.type
_entity.pdbx_description
1 polymer ?
#
loop_
_entity_poly.entity_id
_entity_poly.type
_entity_poly.pdbx_seq_one_letter_code
_entity_poly.pdbx_strand_id
1 'polypeptide(L)'
;MAPFLATPARGYYYQWLFYASLTLEPPVEKFLFHDLPHLPEKLLPHKQYTQVSPPEIKQWFAKACEPLNEVLRDNHYLVENRFSTADVVTGGVLLWALKLGMLKEDNPVKAYITHLMEHPAFLAADEGVYTKVDFP
;
A
#
# COMPACT_ATOMS: atom_id res chain seq x y z
N MET A 1 -6.97 -14.57 -7.10
CA MET A 1 -5.88 -15.57 -7.02
C MET A 1 -5.54 -15.75 -5.55
N ALA A 2 -5.77 -16.93 -4.98
CA ALA A 2 -5.49 -17.21 -3.58
C ALA A 2 -4.94 -18.63 -3.42
N PRO A 3 -4.13 -18.92 -2.37
CA PRO A 3 -3.60 -20.26 -2.14
C PRO A 3 -4.69 -21.33 -2.00
N PHE A 4 -4.33 -22.60 -2.07
CA PHE A 4 -5.30 -23.69 -1.89
C PHE A 4 -5.83 -23.74 -0.45
N LEU A 5 -7.13 -24.00 -0.26
CA LEU A 5 -7.81 -23.89 1.05
C LEU A 5 -7.16 -24.71 2.17
N ALA A 6 -6.66 -25.91 1.88
CA ALA A 6 -6.07 -26.78 2.89
C ALA A 6 -4.57 -26.53 3.14
N THR A 7 -3.98 -25.49 2.55
CA THR A 7 -2.55 -25.20 2.72
C THR A 7 -2.31 -24.23 3.88
N PRO A 8 -1.19 -24.38 4.62
CA PRO A 8 -0.78 -23.40 5.63
C PRO A 8 -0.64 -21.97 5.07
N ALA A 9 -0.31 -21.83 3.78
CA ALA A 9 -0.19 -20.55 3.09
C ALA A 9 -1.46 -19.68 3.15
N ARG A 10 -2.63 -20.28 3.38
CA ARG A 10 -3.88 -19.54 3.61
C ARG A 10 -3.81 -18.63 4.82
N GLY A 11 -3.12 -19.03 5.89
CA GLY A 11 -2.95 -18.20 7.08
C GLY A 11 -2.23 -16.88 6.73
N TYR A 12 -1.09 -16.99 6.06
CA TYR A 12 -0.32 -15.83 5.61
C TYR A 12 -1.07 -14.97 4.59
N TYR A 13 -1.82 -15.60 3.68
CA TYR A 13 -2.67 -14.88 2.74
C TYR A 13 -3.72 -14.01 3.45
N TYR A 14 -4.43 -14.54 4.45
CA TYR A 14 -5.38 -13.74 5.22
C TYR A 14 -4.69 -12.69 6.10
N GLN A 15 -3.56 -13.05 6.71
CA GLN A 15 -2.76 -12.11 7.49
C GLN A 15 -2.45 -10.86 6.65
N TRP A 16 -1.92 -11.02 5.43
CA TRP A 16 -1.57 -9.88 4.58
C TRP A 16 -2.78 -9.06 4.12
N LEU A 17 -3.90 -9.71 3.81
CA LEU A 17 -5.14 -9.00 3.46
C LEU A 17 -5.62 -8.10 4.60
N PHE A 18 -5.64 -8.61 5.84
CA PHE A 18 -6.05 -7.81 6.99
C PHE A 18 -4.99 -6.78 7.40
N TYR A 19 -3.71 -7.14 7.30
CA TYR A 19 -2.60 -6.25 7.63
C TYR A 19 -2.59 -5.02 6.73
N ALA A 20 -2.83 -5.18 5.42
CA ALA A 20 -2.89 -4.09 4.47
C ALA A 20 -3.92 -3.04 4.90
N SER A 21 -5.17 -3.44 5.16
CA SER A 21 -6.24 -2.50 5.51
C SER A 21 -6.20 -1.99 6.95
N LEU A 22 -5.78 -2.82 7.91
CA LEU A 22 -5.89 -2.48 9.34
C LEU A 22 -4.60 -1.90 9.92
N THR A 23 -3.47 -2.06 9.25
CA THR A 23 -2.16 -1.63 9.79
C THR A 23 -1.37 -0.76 8.81
N LEU A 24 -1.34 -1.12 7.52
CA LEU A 24 -0.57 -0.38 6.53
C LEU A 24 -1.31 0.85 5.98
N GLU A 25 -2.61 0.73 5.72
CA GLU A 25 -3.47 1.78 5.14
C GLU A 25 -3.68 2.99 6.07
N PRO A 26 -3.90 2.85 7.38
CA PRO A 26 -4.19 4.00 8.25
C PRO A 26 -3.17 5.15 8.22
N PRO A 27 -1.84 4.94 8.28
CA PRO A 27 -0.89 6.04 8.15
C PRO A 27 -0.87 6.67 6.74
N VAL A 28 -1.16 5.91 5.69
CA VAL A 28 -1.22 6.43 4.31
C VAL A 28 -2.45 7.31 4.14
N GLU A 29 -3.61 6.85 4.62
CA GLU A 29 -4.87 7.62 4.62
C GLU A 29 -4.72 8.92 5.43
N LYS A 30 -4.11 8.85 6.61
CA LYS A 30 -3.81 10.04 7.44
C LYS A 30 -2.94 11.05 6.69
N PHE A 31 -1.92 10.57 5.97
CA PHE A 31 -1.04 11.44 5.19
C PHE A 31 -1.76 12.05 3.99
N LEU A 32 -2.59 11.28 3.29
CA LEU A 32 -3.42 11.73 2.17
C LEU A 32 -4.29 12.92 2.58
N PHE A 33 -4.97 12.84 3.72
CA PHE A 33 -5.83 13.93 4.19
C PHE A 33 -5.07 15.17 4.68
N HIS A 34 -3.82 15.01 5.11
CA HIS A 34 -2.94 16.13 5.38
C HIS A 34 -2.52 16.84 4.08
N ASP A 35 -2.14 16.08 3.06
CA ASP A 35 -1.59 16.60 1.80
C ASP A 35 -2.68 17.15 0.85
N LEU A 36 -3.89 16.57 0.92
CA LEU A 36 -5.06 16.97 0.12
C LEU A 36 -6.23 17.45 1.01
N PRO A 37 -6.08 18.56 1.76
CA PRO A 37 -7.07 19.02 2.72
C PRO A 37 -8.38 19.51 2.10
N HIS A 38 -8.42 19.67 0.77
CA HIS A 38 -9.58 20.14 0.01
C HIS A 38 -10.46 19.02 -0.56
N LEU A 39 -10.18 17.74 -0.26
CA LEU A 39 -11.05 16.64 -0.63
C LEU A 39 -12.50 16.89 -0.13
N PRO A 40 -13.54 16.57 -0.92
CA PRO A 40 -14.93 16.84 -0.54
C PRO A 40 -15.29 16.30 0.84
N GLU A 41 -16.08 17.04 1.62
CA GLU A 41 -16.48 16.67 2.99
C GLU A 41 -17.18 15.30 3.08
N LYS A 42 -17.82 14.83 2.01
CA LYS A 42 -18.37 13.45 1.95
C LYS A 42 -17.30 12.34 1.99
N LEU A 43 -16.05 12.65 1.64
CA LEU A 43 -14.89 11.76 1.70
C LEU A 43 -14.01 12.01 2.94
N LEU A 44 -14.26 13.12 3.67
CA LEU A 44 -13.59 13.48 4.91
C LEU A 44 -14.59 13.33 6.06
N PRO A 45 -14.62 12.20 6.79
CA PRO A 45 -15.40 12.10 8.00
C PRO A 45 -14.83 13.07 9.05
N HIS A 46 -15.44 14.26 9.10
CA HIS A 46 -15.46 15.28 10.14
C HIS A 46 -14.18 15.47 10.97
N LYS A 47 -13.44 16.55 10.66
CA LYS A 47 -12.68 17.37 11.64
C LYS A 47 -11.76 16.65 12.64
N GLN A 48 -11.40 15.40 12.42
CA GLN A 48 -10.28 14.76 13.11
C GLN A 48 -9.00 15.12 12.37
N TYR A 49 -8.63 16.40 12.43
CA TYR A 49 -7.22 16.74 12.35
C TYR A 49 -6.57 16.09 13.57
N THR A 50 -6.14 14.84 13.40
CA THR A 50 -5.27 14.17 14.34
C THR A 50 -4.08 15.08 14.58
N GLN A 51 -3.76 15.34 15.85
CA GLN A 51 -2.60 16.12 16.30
C GLN A 51 -1.24 15.50 15.91
N VAL A 52 -1.23 14.50 15.02
CA VAL A 52 -0.05 13.75 14.60
C VAL A 52 0.56 14.49 13.42
N SER A 53 1.77 14.99 13.60
CA SER A 53 2.50 15.73 12.59
C SER A 53 2.90 14.85 11.38
N PRO A 54 3.15 15.42 10.19
CA PRO A 54 3.60 14.65 9.03
C PRO A 54 4.85 13.78 9.27
N PRO A 55 5.87 14.22 10.03
CA PRO A 55 6.99 13.35 10.41
C PRO A 55 6.57 12.13 11.24
N GLU A 56 5.66 12.29 12.20
CA GLU A 56 5.15 11.18 13.02
C GLU A 56 4.33 10.19 12.18
N ILE A 57 3.52 10.67 11.23
CA ILE A 57 2.79 9.82 10.29
C ILE A 57 3.77 9.01 9.42
N LYS A 58 4.82 9.65 8.90
CA LYS A 58 5.87 8.96 8.12
C LYS A 58 6.62 7.92 8.96
N GLN A 59 6.92 8.22 10.22
CA GLN A 59 7.53 7.25 11.12
C GLN A 59 6.59 6.07 11.40
N TRP A 60 5.30 6.32 11.57
CA TRP A 60 4.30 5.27 11.71
C TRP A 60 4.23 4.39 10.46
N PHE A 61 4.18 4.99 9.28
CA PHE A 61 4.23 4.24 8.01
C PHE A 61 5.50 3.40 7.88
N ALA A 62 6.66 3.94 8.24
CA ALA A 62 7.93 3.21 8.22
C ALA A 62 7.88 1.97 9.13
N LYS A 63 7.33 2.09 10.34
CA LYS A 63 7.11 0.94 11.25
C LYS A 63 6.14 -0.09 10.67
N ALA A 64 5.04 0.35 10.05
CA ALA A 64 4.09 -0.54 9.38
C ALA A 64 4.72 -1.25 8.16
N CYS A 65 5.79 -0.70 7.58
CA CYS A 65 6.53 -1.35 6.51
C CYS A 65 7.57 -2.37 7.00
N GLU A 66 7.91 -2.44 8.29
CA GLU A 66 8.95 -3.35 8.81
C GLU A 66 8.68 -4.83 8.46
N PRO A 67 7.48 -5.40 8.69
CA PRO A 67 7.22 -6.79 8.31
C PRO A 67 7.28 -7.03 6.80
N LEU A 68 6.91 -6.03 6.00
CA LEU A 68 7.02 -6.11 4.54
C LEU A 68 8.49 -6.09 4.11
N ASN A 69 9.30 -5.20 4.69
CA ASN A 69 10.74 -5.12 4.39
C ASN A 69 11.47 -6.43 4.72
N GLU A 70 11.06 -7.13 5.78
CA GLU A 70 11.62 -8.43 6.13
C GLU A 70 11.26 -9.50 5.10
N VAL A 71 9.97 -9.63 4.76
CA VAL A 71 9.50 -10.67 3.82
C VAL A 71 9.98 -10.40 2.40
N LEU A 72 9.97 -9.15 1.95
CA LEU A 72 10.32 -8.74 0.58
C LEU A 72 11.82 -8.63 0.35
N ARG A 73 12.65 -8.81 1.38
CA ARG A 73 14.11 -8.88 1.21
C ARG A 73 14.51 -10.01 0.25
N ASP A 74 13.84 -11.15 0.40
CA ASP A 74 14.17 -12.39 -0.32
C ASP A 74 13.04 -12.86 -1.26
N ASN A 75 11.93 -12.11 -1.35
CA ASN A 75 10.75 -12.49 -2.12
C ASN A 75 10.25 -11.35 -3.02
N HIS A 76 9.70 -11.72 -4.19
CA HIS A 76 9.01 -10.81 -5.10
C HIS A 76 7.52 -10.66 -4.79
N TYR A 77 6.93 -11.60 -4.04
CA TYR A 77 5.52 -11.59 -3.63
C TYR A 77 5.34 -12.05 -2.20
N LEU A 78 4.23 -11.65 -1.56
CA LEU A 78 4.01 -11.79 -0.12
C LEU A 78 3.71 -13.23 0.34
N VAL A 79 3.14 -14.06 -0.53
CA VAL A 79 2.68 -15.41 -0.17
C VAL A 79 3.30 -16.43 -1.12
N GLU A 80 4.08 -17.35 -0.56
CA GLU A 80 4.79 -18.41 -1.30
C GLU A 80 5.61 -17.89 -2.50
N ASN A 81 6.01 -16.62 -2.46
CA ASN A 81 6.65 -15.92 -3.56
C ASN A 81 5.88 -16.06 -4.90
N ARG A 82 4.55 -16.04 -4.84
CA ARG A 82 3.65 -16.06 -6.00
C ARG A 82 2.64 -14.92 -5.93
N PHE A 83 2.40 -14.29 -7.07
CA PHE A 83 1.41 -13.22 -7.19
C PHE A 83 0.01 -13.70 -6.78
N SER A 84 -0.62 -12.95 -5.91
CA SER A 84 -1.91 -13.26 -5.30
C SER A 84 -2.73 -12.00 -5.05
N THR A 85 -3.97 -12.16 -4.60
CA THR A 85 -4.80 -11.02 -4.18
C THR A 85 -4.18 -10.26 -2.99
N ALA A 86 -3.35 -10.90 -2.15
CA ALA A 86 -2.64 -10.20 -1.07
C ALA A 86 -1.72 -9.11 -1.65
N ASP A 87 -1.07 -9.39 -2.78
CA ASP A 87 -0.19 -8.45 -3.46
C ASP A 87 -0.98 -7.30 -4.10
N VAL A 88 -2.15 -7.60 -4.68
CA VAL A 88 -3.05 -6.58 -5.24
C VAL A 88 -3.54 -5.60 -4.18
N VAL A 89 -4.03 -6.10 -3.03
CA VAL A 89 -4.57 -5.27 -1.96
C VAL A 89 -3.46 -4.45 -1.29
N THR A 90 -2.33 -5.09 -0.97
CA THR A 90 -1.17 -4.39 -0.38
C THR A 90 -0.59 -3.38 -1.35
N GLY A 91 -0.47 -3.74 -2.63
CA GLY A 91 0.03 -2.87 -3.69
C GLY A 91 -0.84 -1.64 -3.90
N GLY A 92 -2.17 -1.76 -3.77
CA GLY A 92 -3.08 -0.62 -3.83
C GLY A 92 -2.79 0.45 -2.77
N VAL A 93 -2.52 0.03 -1.53
CA VAL A 93 -2.14 0.94 -0.44
C VAL A 93 -0.77 1.56 -0.71
N LEU A 94 0.22 0.73 -1.09
CA LEU A 94 1.59 1.19 -1.35
C LEU A 94 1.70 2.11 -2.56
N LEU A 95 0.84 1.97 -3.57
CA LEU A 95 0.77 2.88 -4.70
C LEU A 95 0.45 4.31 -4.24
N TRP A 96 -0.51 4.47 -3.33
CA TRP A 96 -0.82 5.77 -2.74
C TRP A 96 0.34 6.30 -1.89
N ALA A 97 0.97 5.46 -1.08
CA ALA A 97 2.16 5.86 -0.32
C ALA A 97 3.30 6.34 -1.23
N LEU A 98 3.52 5.66 -2.37
CA LEU A 98 4.49 6.07 -3.38
C LEU A 98 4.13 7.43 -4.00
N LYS A 99 2.87 7.60 -4.42
CA LYS A 99 2.37 8.86 -5.01
C LYS A 99 2.44 10.05 -4.05
N LEU A 100 2.19 9.81 -2.76
CA LEU A 100 2.29 10.82 -1.70
C LEU A 100 3.75 11.08 -1.26
N GLY A 101 4.74 10.45 -1.91
CA GLY A 101 6.15 10.64 -1.61
C GLY A 101 6.56 10.13 -0.23
N MET A 102 5.88 9.11 0.30
CA MET A 102 6.22 8.45 1.57
C MET A 102 7.31 7.38 1.38
N LEU A 103 7.54 6.91 0.15
CA LEU A 103 8.58 5.92 -0.22
C LEU A 103 9.70 6.57 -1.05
N LYS A 104 10.46 7.47 -0.45
CA LYS A 104 11.54 8.20 -1.17
C LYS A 104 12.80 7.36 -1.34
N GLU A 105 13.27 6.77 -0.24
CA GLU A 105 14.47 5.96 -0.21
C GLU A 105 14.24 4.58 -0.82
N ASP A 106 15.27 4.01 -1.42
CA ASP A 106 15.20 2.66 -1.96
C ASP A 106 15.19 1.65 -0.82
N ASN A 107 14.18 0.79 -0.84
CA ASN A 107 13.98 -0.28 0.13
C ASN A 107 13.19 -1.43 -0.55
N PRO A 108 13.13 -2.63 0.07
CA PRO A 108 12.40 -3.75 -0.50
C PRO A 108 10.94 -3.44 -0.84
N VAL A 109 10.25 -2.65 0.00
CA VAL A 109 8.85 -2.25 -0.24
C VAL A 109 8.70 -1.39 -1.50
N LYS A 110 9.60 -0.43 -1.74
CA LYS A 110 9.61 0.41 -2.94
C LYS A 110 9.90 -0.42 -4.18
N ALA A 111 10.90 -1.30 -4.14
CA ALA A 111 11.20 -2.21 -5.25
C ALA A 111 10.01 -3.13 -5.57
N TYR A 112 9.34 -3.63 -4.54
CA TYR A 112 8.15 -4.47 -4.68
C TYR A 112 6.98 -3.75 -5.35
N ILE A 113 6.61 -2.53 -4.91
CA ILE A 113 5.51 -1.79 -5.56
C ILE A 113 5.87 -1.41 -7.01
N THR A 114 7.12 -1.05 -7.28
CA THR A 114 7.58 -0.78 -8.65
C THR A 114 7.45 -2.02 -9.53
N HIS A 115 7.85 -3.20 -9.03
CA HIS A 115 7.66 -4.48 -9.74
C HIS A 115 6.17 -4.79 -9.99
N LEU A 116 5.29 -4.53 -9.03
CA LEU A 116 3.84 -4.72 -9.23
C LEU A 116 3.25 -3.78 -10.29
N MET A 117 3.76 -2.57 -10.42
CA MET A 117 3.31 -1.60 -11.43
C MET A 117 3.68 -2.03 -12.86
N GLU A 118 4.69 -2.88 -13.03
CA GLU A 118 5.06 -3.47 -14.33
C GLU A 118 4.14 -4.64 -14.74
N HIS A 119 3.26 -5.10 -13.85
CA HIS A 119 2.39 -6.23 -14.12
C HIS A 119 1.37 -5.90 -15.24
N PRO A 120 1.12 -6.80 -16.21
CA PRO A 120 0.23 -6.51 -17.35
C PRO A 120 -1.18 -6.08 -16.94
N ALA A 121 -1.72 -6.66 -15.87
CA ALA A 121 -3.05 -6.28 -15.36
C ALA A 121 -3.08 -4.87 -14.75
N PHE A 122 -1.96 -4.39 -14.20
CA PHE A 122 -1.84 -3.00 -13.73
C PHE A 122 -1.83 -2.05 -14.92
N LEU A 123 -0.97 -2.31 -15.91
CA LEU A 123 -0.87 -1.50 -17.14
C LEU A 123 -2.21 -1.40 -17.87
N ALA A 124 -2.93 -2.52 -18.01
CA ALA A 124 -4.25 -2.54 -18.64
C ALA A 124 -5.31 -1.72 -17.87
N ALA A 125 -5.18 -1.60 -16.54
CA ALA A 125 -6.07 -0.76 -15.73
C ALA A 125 -5.66 0.73 -15.77
N ASP A 126 -4.35 1.00 -15.88
CA ASP A 126 -3.77 2.35 -15.95
C ASP A 126 -4.18 3.11 -17.21
N GLU A 127 -4.31 2.41 -18.34
CA GLU A 127 -4.83 2.92 -19.61
C GLU A 127 -6.26 3.52 -19.51
N GLY A 128 -7.02 3.19 -18.47
CA GLY A 128 -8.40 3.65 -18.28
C GLY A 128 -8.63 4.72 -17.19
N VAL A 129 -7.76 4.81 -16.17
CA VAL A 129 -8.12 5.51 -14.90
C VAL A 129 -7.05 6.50 -14.41
N TYR A 130 -5.75 6.21 -14.53
CA TYR A 130 -4.68 7.02 -13.92
C TYR A 130 -3.93 7.93 -14.92
N THR A 131 -4.05 7.68 -16.22
CA THR A 131 -3.53 8.55 -17.30
C THR A 131 -4.21 9.93 -17.36
N LYS A 132 -5.23 10.20 -16.54
CA LYS A 132 -5.98 11.47 -16.51
C LYS A 132 -5.78 12.28 -15.24
N VAL A 133 -4.95 11.84 -14.31
CA VAL A 133 -4.67 12.60 -13.09
C VAL A 133 -3.21 13.01 -13.11
N ASP A 134 -2.96 14.20 -13.64
CA ASP A 134 -1.70 14.89 -13.45
C ASP A 134 -1.60 15.27 -11.97
N PHE A 135 -0.67 14.62 -11.27
CA PHE A 135 -0.29 15.00 -9.91
C PHE A 135 0.95 15.91 -10.01
N PRO A 136 1.00 16.98 -9.20
CA PRO A 136 2.01 18.03 -9.29
C PRO A 136 3.45 17.55 -9.07
#